data_AF-G2FSA1-F1
#
_entry.id   AF-G2FSA1-F1
#
_cell.length_a   1.000
_cell.length_b   1.000
_cell.length_c   1.000
_cell.angle_alpha   90.00
_cell.angle_beta   90.00
_cell.angle_gamma   90.00
#
_symmetry.space_group_name_H-M   'P 1'
#
loop_
_entity.id
_entity.type
_entity.pdbx_description
1 polymer ?
#
loop_
_entity_poly.entity_id
_entity_poly.type
_entity_poly.pdbx_seq_one_letter_code
_entity_poly.pdbx_strand_id
1 'polypeptide(L)'
;MSIAEAADPKGSRVWNPLIEVGVLEEDKHMTVLIVFAALAISLAEGIPLGKQGQWKELAVMSTLLGMTILLAAGNYLGLPSPLSLLERLLEPIGKAIFK
;
A
#
# COMPACT_ATOMS: atom_id res chain seq x y z
N MET A 1 -30.54 5.44 5.57
CA MET A 1 -31.50 5.24 4.48
C MET A 1 -30.74 4.59 3.34
N SER A 2 -31.12 3.36 3.01
CA SER A 2 -30.46 2.49 2.04
C SER A 2 -30.71 3.00 0.63
N ILE A 3 -29.67 3.20 -0.18
CA ILE A 3 -29.82 3.22 -1.65
C ILE A 3 -28.99 2.05 -2.17
N ALA A 4 -29.69 0.92 -2.22
CA ALA A 4 -29.27 -0.28 -2.88
C ALA A 4 -29.17 -0.05 -4.40
N GLU A 5 -28.13 -0.62 -4.99
CA GLU A 5 -28.27 -1.49 -6.16
C GLU A 5 -29.15 -0.97 -7.31
N ALA A 6 -28.58 -0.12 -8.17
CA ALA A 6 -29.01 -0.04 -9.56
C ALA A 6 -28.05 -0.89 -10.41
N ALA A 7 -28.20 -2.21 -10.35
CA ALA A 7 -27.58 -3.13 -11.29
C ALA A 7 -28.29 -2.98 -12.65
N ASP A 8 -27.72 -2.16 -13.53
CA ASP A 8 -28.07 -2.16 -14.96
C ASP A 8 -27.40 -3.39 -15.63
N PRO A 9 -28.18 -4.31 -16.23
CA PRO A 9 -27.65 -5.50 -16.89
C PRO A 9 -26.99 -5.22 -18.26
N LYS A 10 -26.98 -3.97 -18.73
CA LYS A 10 -26.21 -3.58 -19.93
C LYS A 10 -24.94 -2.86 -19.49
N GLY A 11 -23.81 -3.57 -19.58
CA GLY A 11 -22.47 -3.15 -19.18
C GLY A 11 -21.87 -1.93 -19.92
N SER A 12 -22.56 -0.79 -19.93
CA SER A 12 -21.96 0.52 -20.13
C SER A 12 -21.56 1.05 -18.76
N ARG A 13 -20.29 0.90 -18.41
CA ARG A 13 -19.68 1.65 -17.29
C ARG A 13 -19.85 3.14 -17.61
N VAL A 14 -20.87 3.77 -17.03
CA VAL A 14 -21.03 5.22 -17.06
C VAL A 14 -19.85 5.79 -16.30
N TRP A 15 -18.86 6.30 -17.03
CA TRP A 15 -17.70 6.97 -16.47
C TRP A 15 -18.18 8.19 -15.68
N ASN A 16 -18.10 8.11 -14.35
CA ASN A 16 -18.43 9.23 -13.48
C ASN A 16 -17.13 9.87 -12.95
N PRO A 17 -16.66 10.97 -13.56
CA PRO A 17 -15.38 11.60 -13.20
C PRO A 17 -15.36 12.12 -11.75
N LEU A 18 -16.53 12.40 -11.16
CA LEU A 18 -16.63 12.82 -9.75
C LEU A 18 -16.21 11.72 -8.76
N ILE A 19 -16.35 10.43 -9.12
CA ILE A 19 -15.92 9.32 -8.25
C ILE A 19 -14.40 9.14 -8.31
N GLU A 20 -13.78 9.26 -9.49
CA GLU A 20 -12.32 9.15 -9.59
C GLU A 20 -11.59 10.32 -8.90
N VAL A 21 -12.10 11.55 -9.01
CA VAL A 21 -11.47 12.69 -8.32
C VAL A 21 -11.55 12.53 -6.81
N GLY A 22 -12.69 12.05 -6.28
CA GLY A 22 -12.84 11.76 -4.84
C GLY A 22 -11.88 10.66 -4.34
N VAL A 23 -11.69 9.60 -5.14
CA VAL A 23 -10.77 8.49 -4.79
C VAL A 23 -9.30 8.95 -4.85
N LEU A 24 -8.91 9.70 -5.88
CA LEU A 24 -7.54 10.22 -6.03
C LEU A 24 -7.15 11.23 -4.95
N GLU A 25 -8.14 11.90 -4.34
CA GLU A 25 -7.92 12.84 -3.24
C GLU A 25 -7.70 12.10 -1.91
N GLU A 26 -8.45 11.02 -1.65
CA GLU A 26 -8.25 10.16 -0.46
C GLU A 26 -6.88 9.46 -0.45
N ASP A 27 -6.37 9.02 -1.60
CA ASP A 27 -5.06 8.37 -1.72
C ASP A 27 -3.90 9.30 -1.31
N LYS A 28 -4.02 10.60 -1.60
CA LYS A 28 -3.04 11.60 -1.16
C LYS A 28 -3.02 11.74 0.35
N HIS A 29 -4.19 11.80 0.99
CA HIS A 29 -4.29 11.88 2.45
C HIS A 29 -3.74 10.63 3.12
N MET A 30 -4.04 9.44 2.59
CA MET A 30 -3.50 8.17 3.11
C MET A 30 -1.98 8.12 3.00
N THR A 31 -1.41 8.56 1.87
CA THR A 31 0.05 8.59 1.66
C THR A 31 0.74 9.56 2.63
N VAL A 32 0.16 10.74 2.84
CA VAL A 32 0.70 11.73 3.81
C VAL A 32 0.70 11.16 5.23
N LEU A 33 -0.37 10.46 5.63
CA LEU A 33 -0.45 9.80 6.93
C LEU A 33 0.61 8.70 7.08
N ILE A 34 0.84 7.90 6.04
CA ILE A 34 1.89 6.85 6.03
C ILE A 34 3.28 7.47 6.22
N VAL A 35 3.57 8.58 5.54
CA VAL A 35 4.86 9.29 5.68
C VAL A 35 5.03 9.86 7.10
N PHE A 36 3.99 10.48 7.65
CA PHE A 36 4.03 10.99 9.03
C PHE A 36 4.19 9.89 10.07
N ALA A 37 3.48 8.76 9.91
CA ALA A 37 3.60 7.61 10.79
C ALA A 37 5.02 7.01 10.74
N ALA A 38 5.60 6.86 9.54
CA ALA A 38 6.96 6.35 9.36
C ALA A 38 8.00 7.25 10.05
N LEU A 39 7.85 8.58 9.96
CA LEU A 39 8.67 9.55 10.67
C LEU A 39 8.51 9.45 12.19
N ALA A 40 7.27 9.36 12.69
CA ALA A 40 6.99 9.26 14.11
C ALA A 40 7.58 7.98 14.72
N ILE A 41 7.43 6.83 14.05
CA ILE A 41 8.02 5.55 14.47
C ILE A 41 9.55 5.63 14.46
N SER A 42 10.14 6.21 13.41
CA SER A 42 11.59 6.39 13.31
C SER A 42 12.15 7.28 14.42
N LEU A 43 11.44 8.34 14.83
CA LEU A 43 11.86 9.18 15.96
C LEU A 43 11.65 8.48 17.31
N ALA A 44 10.50 7.82 17.49
CA ALA A 44 10.14 7.18 18.74
C ALA A 44 11.07 6.00 19.07
N GLU A 45 11.40 5.17 18.08
CA GLU A 45 12.22 3.98 18.29
C GLU A 45 13.69 4.20 17.88
N GLY A 46 13.97 5.01 16.86
CA GLY A 46 15.34 5.22 16.37
C GLY A 46 16.25 5.96 17.35
N ILE A 47 15.72 6.93 18.11
CA ILE A 47 16.48 7.68 19.13
C ILE A 47 16.90 6.77 20.30
N PRO A 48 16.00 6.01 20.95
CA PRO A 48 16.41 5.07 22.00
C PRO A 48 17.27 3.91 21.50
N LEU A 49 17.04 3.40 20.27
CA LEU A 49 17.88 2.35 19.67
C LEU A 49 19.33 2.80 19.44
N GLY A 50 19.52 4.03 18.94
CA GLY A 50 20.85 4.62 18.80
C GLY A 50 21.54 4.83 20.15
N LYS A 51 20.77 5.23 21.18
CA LYS A 51 21.28 5.39 22.56
C LYS A 51 21.66 4.08 23.24
N GLN A 52 20.98 2.97 22.92
CA GLN A 52 21.28 1.64 23.46
C GLN A 52 22.42 0.93 22.70
N GLY A 53 22.97 1.55 21.64
CA GLY A 53 24.04 0.96 20.83
C GLY A 53 23.59 -0.25 20.00
N GLN A 54 22.28 -0.41 19.80
CA GLN A 54 21.71 -1.52 19.04
C GLN A 54 21.66 -1.19 17.54
N TRP A 55 22.85 -0.96 16.98
CA TRP A 55 23.04 -0.60 15.56
C TRP A 55 22.44 -1.63 14.59
N LYS A 56 22.40 -2.91 15.00
CA LYS A 56 21.76 -3.98 14.21
C LYS A 56 20.25 -3.79 14.09
N GLU A 57 19.56 -3.49 15.19
CA GLU A 57 18.11 -3.27 15.17
C GLU A 57 17.77 -1.97 14.42
N LEU A 58 18.56 -0.92 14.61
CA LEU A 58 18.41 0.33 13.85
C LEU A 58 18.58 0.11 12.35
N ALA A 59 19.55 -0.71 11.93
CA ALA A 59 19.75 -1.07 10.53
C ALA A 59 18.58 -1.88 9.96
N VAL A 60 18.04 -2.83 10.73
CA VAL A 60 16.86 -3.62 10.33
C VAL A 60 15.63 -2.73 10.18
N MET A 61 15.34 -1.88 11.16
CA MET A 61 14.25 -0.89 11.14
C MET A 61 14.37 0.04 9.93
N SER A 62 15.55 0.63 9.72
CA SER A 62 15.81 1.53 8.59
C SER A 62 15.64 0.83 7.24
N THR A 63 16.10 -0.42 7.12
CA THR A 63 15.94 -1.22 5.90
C THR A 63 14.47 -1.52 5.62
N LEU A 64 13.70 -1.92 6.63
CA LEU A 64 12.25 -2.14 6.49
C LEU A 64 11.53 -0.86 6.06
N LEU A 65 11.82 0.26 6.72
CA LEU A 65 11.20 1.54 6.41
C LEU A 65 11.54 1.99 4.98
N GLY A 66 12.81 1.84 4.58
CA GLY A 66 13.28 2.12 3.23
C GLY A 66 12.58 1.26 2.18
N MET A 67 12.41 -0.04 2.44
CA MET A 67 11.65 -0.94 1.55
C MET A 67 10.19 -0.49 1.44
N THR A 68 9.53 -0.14 2.54
CA THR A 68 8.14 0.35 2.51
C THR A 68 8.01 1.61 1.68
N ILE A 69 8.92 2.58 1.83
CA ILE A 69 8.92 3.81 1.04
C ILE A 69 9.18 3.50 -0.44
N LEU A 70 10.13 2.62 -0.74
CA LEU A 70 10.43 2.22 -2.11
C LEU A 70 9.25 1.52 -2.78
N LEU A 71 8.52 0.67 -2.05
CA LEU A 71 7.30 0.03 -2.52
C LEU A 71 6.18 1.05 -2.76
N ALA A 72 5.98 1.99 -1.82
CA ALA A 72 4.99 3.05 -1.97
C ALA A 72 5.31 3.95 -3.18
N ALA A 73 6.57 4.33 -3.35
CA ALA A 73 7.05 5.08 -4.51
C ALA A 73 6.87 4.29 -5.82
N GLY A 74 7.14 2.98 -5.81
CA GLY A 74 6.92 2.10 -6.95
C GLY A 74 5.45 2.03 -7.37
N ASN A 75 4.54 1.93 -6.40
CA ASN A 75 3.09 2.03 -6.64
C ASN A 75 2.73 3.38 -7.29
N TYR A 76 3.30 4.48 -6.80
CA TYR A 76 3.05 5.82 -7.36
C TYR A 76 3.61 6.00 -8.79
N LEU A 77 4.69 5.29 -9.12
CA LEU A 77 5.26 5.23 -10.47
C LEU A 77 4.51 4.27 -11.41
N GLY A 78 3.42 3.64 -10.94
CA GLY A 78 2.63 2.69 -11.72
C GLY A 78 3.31 1.35 -11.95
N LEU A 79 4.35 1.02 -11.16
CA LEU A 79 4.93 -0.32 -11.18
C LEU A 79 3.94 -1.32 -10.58
N PRO A 80 3.82 -2.52 -11.16
CA PRO A 80 2.95 -3.56 -10.62
C PRO A 80 3.37 -3.86 -9.18
N SER A 81 2.40 -3.79 -8.27
CA SER A 81 2.66 -4.00 -6.85
C SER A 81 3.28 -5.38 -6.63
N PRO A 82 4.20 -5.55 -5.68
CA PRO A 82 4.80 -6.85 -5.40
C PRO A 82 3.75 -7.91 -5.02
N LEU A 83 2.61 -7.48 -4.46
CA LEU A 83 1.43 -8.33 -4.24
C LEU A 83 0.85 -8.87 -5.56
N SER A 84 0.71 -8.03 -6.58
CA SER A 84 0.22 -8.46 -7.90
C SER A 84 1.18 -9.43 -8.61
N LEU A 85 2.49 -9.26 -8.38
CA LEU A 85 3.50 -10.20 -8.87
C LEU A 85 3.41 -11.54 -8.13
N LEU A 86 3.20 -11.49 -6.82
CA LEU A 86 3.05 -12.68 -5.99
C LEU A 86 1.77 -13.45 -6.35
N GLU A 87 0.65 -12.77 -6.56
CA GLU A 87 -0.60 -13.37 -7.07
C GLU A 87 -0.39 -14.10 -8.39
N ARG A 88 0.27 -13.46 -9.36
CA ARG A 88 0.63 -14.12 -10.63
C ARG A 88 1.51 -15.34 -10.45
N LEU A 89 2.41 -15.32 -9.47
CA LEU A 89 3.31 -16.44 -9.17
C LEU A 89 2.60 -17.58 -8.44
N LEU A 90 1.64 -17.27 -7.56
CA LEU A 90 0.87 -18.24 -6.79
C LEU A 90 -0.34 -18.78 -7.55
N GLU A 91 -0.84 -18.09 -8.57
CA GLU A 91 -1.93 -18.56 -9.43
C GLU A 91 -1.72 -19.99 -9.99
N PRO A 92 -0.54 -20.35 -10.55
CA PRO A 92 -0.29 -21.71 -11.01
C PRO A 92 -0.20 -22.73 -9.86
N ILE A 93 0.29 -22.31 -8.69
CA ILE A 93 0.39 -23.18 -7.50
C ILE A 93 -1.02 -23.46 -6.93
N GLY A 94 -1.86 -22.44 -6.83
CA GLY A 94 -3.25 -22.56 -6.41
C GLY A 94 -4.04 -23.49 -7.32
N LYS A 95 -3.87 -23.37 -8.65
CA LYS A 95 -4.52 -24.27 -9.63
C LYS A 95 -4.02 -25.72 -9.54
N ALA A 96 -2.79 -25.95 -9.05
CA ALA A 96 -2.24 -27.29 -8.89
C ALA A 96 -2.69 -27.99 -7.61
N ILE A 97 -3.00 -27.25 -6.54
CA ILE A 97 -3.37 -27.80 -5.23
C ILE A 97 -4.89 -27.93 -5.06
N PHE A 98 -5.68 -27.01 -5.62
CA PHE A 98 -7.14 -26.96 -5.47
C PHE A 98 -7.91 -27.63 -6.63
N LYS A 99 -7.28 -28.54 -7.38
CA LYS A 99 -7.91 -29.31 -8.45
C LYS A 99 -8.07 -30.78 -8.09
#